data_AF-A0A0M8WHT1-F1
#
_entry.id   AF-A0A0M8WHT1-F1
#
_cell.length_a   1.000
_cell.length_b   1.000
_cell.length_c   1.000
_cell.angle_alpha   90.00
_cell.angle_beta   90.00
_cell.angle_gamma   90.00
#
_symmetry.space_group_name_H-M   'P 1'
#
loop_
_entity.id
_entity.type
_entity.pdbx_description
1 polymer ?
#
loop_
_entity_poly.entity_id
_entity_poly.type
_entity_poly.pdbx_seq_one_letter_code
_entity_poly.pdbx_strand_id
1 'polypeptide(L)'
;MAGTVITFYSYKGGVGRSFIMASIAVLLARWGYRVLTIDWDLEAPGLHHYFGPLMPGPAEGGVIDLAHDFLAGAQRPAAHILKVDVEGSGSLALLASGKMDRGYMGRMQAIDWEDLYARGFANFLETCRDIWTAEHDFVLIDSRTGISDIAGICTAHLPDRLVVVFTANDQNLDEIVDIARRADDARDRMPYDRPRHTVLPVLSRLDNRLEYERADAWQRKCAQAVTPLFENWLVKSVPEDLMLRHLTVPYVSYWSFGEQLPVLEELVPSPDQISYALETVAAVIAQGFDRTDVLEDNRDAYVAAARNHHRDFALDLLVSGPRTLFRATEELVAELNALGVRAERSVSGDPEILEQAGVPARHLCLLVDVEASRWQLTEAERFLRHAIGPEGGQRQLFCVLSANTDRELLPGFLRNLLPLELGPQVGTVARKLHALIQGAGEHEPNQEALIAAAAALRGLPEQMPYASRFALVEELVRDMTAALDRGDVGLLLDQSADLSLISKTHGSGAQVPMPPELRAVVTDLLARIDRRLNAFTD
;
A
#
# COMPACT_ATOMS: atom_id res chain seq x y z
N MET A 1 -0.01 -9.91 -3.01
CA MET A 1 -0.44 -9.67 -1.62
C MET A 1 -1.91 -10.04 -1.49
N ALA A 2 -2.40 -10.32 -0.28
CA ALA A 2 -3.83 -10.53 -0.03
C ALA A 2 -4.55 -9.18 -0.03
N GLY A 3 -5.75 -9.13 -0.60
CA GLY A 3 -6.60 -7.95 -0.65
C GLY A 3 -7.12 -7.51 0.73
N THR A 4 -7.70 -6.31 0.75
CA THR A 4 -8.25 -5.67 1.96
C THR A 4 -9.78 -5.76 1.97
N VAL A 5 -10.37 -6.09 3.11
CA VAL A 5 -11.82 -5.95 3.34
C VAL A 5 -12.12 -4.60 3.98
N ILE A 6 -13.06 -3.86 3.41
CA ILE A 6 -13.44 -2.52 3.86
C ILE A 6 -14.95 -2.46 3.99
N THR A 7 -15.45 -2.19 5.19
CA THR A 7 -16.89 -2.01 5.41
C THR A 7 -17.26 -0.55 5.37
N PHE A 8 -18.24 -0.21 4.53
CA PHE A 8 -18.95 1.04 4.58
C PHE A 8 -20.07 0.91 5.62
N TYR A 9 -20.06 1.80 6.60
CA TYR A 9 -21.02 1.82 7.70
C TYR A 9 -21.64 3.20 7.87
N SER A 10 -22.90 3.24 8.29
CA SER A 10 -23.55 4.46 8.77
C SER A 10 -24.53 4.12 9.88
N TYR A 11 -24.60 4.98 10.90
CA TYR A 11 -25.53 4.79 12.00
C TYR A 11 -27.00 4.95 11.54
N LYS A 12 -27.24 5.85 10.58
CA LYS A 12 -28.57 6.11 10.03
C LYS A 12 -28.64 5.79 8.53
N GLY A 13 -29.85 5.49 8.08
CA GLY A 13 -30.21 5.46 6.66
C GLY A 13 -30.23 6.85 6.04
N GLY A 14 -30.11 6.90 4.71
CA GLY A 14 -30.24 8.13 3.93
C GLY A 14 -29.00 9.04 3.91
N VAL A 15 -27.87 8.60 4.46
CA VAL A 15 -26.61 9.35 4.39
C VAL A 15 -25.89 9.19 3.04
N GLY A 16 -26.33 8.28 2.17
CA GLY A 16 -25.70 8.03 0.87
C GLY A 16 -24.52 7.04 0.92
N ARG A 17 -24.48 6.17 1.93
CA ARG A 17 -23.45 5.14 2.10
C ARG A 17 -23.31 4.22 0.88
N SER A 18 -24.39 3.57 0.45
CA SER A 18 -24.39 2.66 -0.70
C SER A 18 -24.00 3.38 -2.00
N PHE A 19 -24.47 4.62 -2.19
CA PHE A 19 -24.10 5.48 -3.32
C PHE A 19 -22.59 5.77 -3.37
N ILE A 20 -22.02 6.20 -2.24
CA ILE A 20 -20.58 6.49 -2.13
C ILE A 20 -19.77 5.20 -2.38
N MET A 21 -20.15 4.09 -1.76
CA MET A 21 -19.46 2.81 -1.94
C MET A 21 -19.51 2.33 -3.39
N ALA A 22 -20.70 2.32 -4.02
CA ALA A 22 -20.85 1.88 -5.40
C ALA A 22 -20.05 2.76 -6.38
N SER A 23 -20.02 4.08 -6.15
CA SER A 23 -19.21 5.00 -6.94
C SER A 23 -17.71 4.74 -6.78
N ILE A 24 -17.24 4.53 -5.55
CA ILE A 24 -15.84 4.18 -5.26
C ILE A 24 -15.48 2.83 -5.89
N ALA A 25 -16.36 1.84 -5.84
CA ALA A 25 -16.12 0.53 -6.43
C ALA A 25 -15.88 0.62 -7.95
N VAL A 26 -16.70 1.42 -8.64
CA VAL A 26 -16.51 1.70 -10.08
C VAL A 26 -15.19 2.44 -10.33
N LEU A 27 -14.85 3.45 -9.53
CA LEU A 27 -13.58 4.17 -9.68
C LEU A 27 -12.37 3.25 -9.52
N LEU A 28 -12.34 2.45 -8.45
CA LEU A 28 -11.26 1.49 -8.21
C LEU A 28 -11.15 0.48 -9.36
N ALA A 29 -12.26 -0.09 -9.83
CA ALA A 29 -12.25 -1.00 -10.97
C ALA A 29 -11.72 -0.33 -12.25
N ARG A 30 -12.13 0.92 -12.53
CA ARG A 30 -11.62 1.72 -13.66
C ARG A 30 -10.13 2.00 -13.56
N TRP A 31 -9.60 2.08 -12.34
CA TRP A 31 -8.17 2.31 -12.07
C TRP A 31 -7.32 1.03 -12.15
N GLY A 32 -7.93 -0.11 -12.50
CA GLY A 32 -7.23 -1.38 -12.70
C GLY A 32 -7.35 -2.36 -11.55
N TYR A 33 -8.00 -2.00 -10.45
CA TYR A 33 -8.14 -2.89 -9.29
C TYR A 33 -9.19 -3.98 -9.50
N ARG A 34 -8.98 -5.13 -8.86
CA ARG A 34 -9.97 -6.19 -8.73
C ARG A 34 -10.83 -5.91 -7.51
N VAL A 35 -12.11 -5.61 -7.72
CA VAL A 35 -13.03 -5.16 -6.67
C VAL A 35 -14.21 -6.12 -6.54
N LEU A 36 -14.44 -6.62 -5.33
CA LEU A 36 -15.68 -7.30 -4.95
C LEU A 36 -16.52 -6.36 -4.10
N THR A 37 -17.79 -6.22 -4.41
CA THR A 37 -18.78 -5.53 -3.58
C THR A 37 -19.74 -6.54 -2.97
N ILE A 38 -20.13 -6.33 -1.71
CA ILE A 38 -21.02 -7.23 -0.98
C ILE A 38 -22.16 -6.42 -0.37
N ASP A 39 -23.40 -6.77 -0.72
CA ASP A 39 -24.60 -6.15 -0.14
C ASP A 39 -25.05 -6.93 1.11
N TRP A 40 -24.62 -6.45 2.27
CA TRP A 40 -25.00 -6.98 3.58
C TRP A 40 -26.22 -6.25 4.17
N ASP A 41 -26.82 -5.29 3.46
CA ASP A 41 -28.09 -4.68 3.87
C ASP A 41 -29.26 -5.59 3.48
N LEU A 42 -29.45 -6.67 4.25
CA LEU A 42 -30.42 -7.70 3.90
C LEU A 42 -31.88 -7.20 3.97
N GLU A 43 -32.17 -6.23 4.83
CA GLU A 43 -33.52 -5.70 5.05
C GLU A 43 -33.96 -4.70 3.97
N ALA A 44 -33.01 -3.93 3.43
CA ALA A 44 -33.26 -2.95 2.38
C ALA A 44 -32.10 -2.94 1.36
N PRO A 45 -31.90 -4.05 0.61
CA PRO A 45 -30.76 -4.19 -0.30
C PRO A 45 -30.89 -3.22 -1.46
N GLY A 46 -29.77 -2.62 -1.85
CA GLY A 46 -29.76 -1.48 -2.77
C GLY A 46 -28.64 -1.47 -3.80
N LEU A 47 -27.54 -2.23 -3.59
CA LEU A 47 -26.39 -2.16 -4.48
C LEU A 47 -26.71 -2.64 -5.91
N HIS A 48 -27.55 -3.66 -6.03
CA HIS A 48 -27.98 -4.20 -7.32
C HIS A 48 -28.75 -3.18 -8.19
N HIS A 49 -29.36 -2.15 -7.58
CA HIS A 49 -29.99 -1.06 -8.33
C HIS A 49 -28.94 -0.13 -8.95
N TYR A 50 -27.89 0.24 -8.20
CA TYR A 50 -26.79 1.06 -8.71
C TYR A 50 -26.02 0.38 -9.85
N PHE A 51 -25.80 -0.93 -9.74
CA PHE A 51 -25.10 -1.71 -10.77
C PHE A 51 -26.01 -2.24 -11.86
N GLY A 52 -27.33 -2.06 -11.79
CA GLY A 52 -28.29 -2.60 -12.73
C GLY A 52 -27.94 -2.39 -14.21
N PRO A 53 -27.56 -1.17 -14.65
CA PRO A 53 -27.15 -0.91 -16.03
C PRO A 53 -25.87 -1.64 -16.47
N LEU A 54 -25.05 -2.09 -15.52
CA LEU A 54 -23.74 -2.72 -15.72
C LEU A 54 -23.78 -4.24 -15.51
N MET A 55 -24.92 -4.79 -15.05
CA MET A 55 -25.08 -6.21 -14.78
C MET A 55 -25.56 -6.96 -16.03
N PRO A 56 -25.05 -8.17 -16.32
CA PRO A 56 -25.49 -8.97 -17.46
C PRO A 56 -26.90 -9.55 -17.28
N GLY A 57 -27.41 -9.54 -16.05
CA GLY A 57 -28.71 -10.07 -15.66
C GLY A 57 -28.92 -9.93 -14.14
N PRO A 58 -30.10 -10.31 -13.62
CA PRO A 58 -30.36 -10.29 -12.18
C PRO A 58 -29.44 -11.26 -11.43
N ALA A 59 -29.12 -10.93 -10.17
CA ALA A 59 -28.38 -11.84 -9.31
C ALA A 59 -29.24 -13.07 -8.96
N GLU A 60 -28.66 -14.26 -9.14
CA GLU A 60 -29.33 -15.54 -8.85
C GLU A 60 -29.06 -16.06 -7.43
N GLY A 61 -28.16 -15.40 -6.69
CA GLY A 61 -27.80 -15.72 -5.31
C GLY A 61 -27.06 -14.56 -4.64
N GLY A 62 -26.67 -14.74 -3.38
CA GLY A 62 -26.03 -13.69 -2.58
C GLY A 62 -25.67 -14.09 -1.16
N VAL A 63 -25.59 -13.09 -0.28
CA VAL A 63 -25.23 -13.26 1.14
C VAL A 63 -26.15 -14.24 1.87
N ILE A 64 -27.47 -14.18 1.67
CA ILE A 64 -28.40 -15.16 2.28
C ILE A 64 -28.12 -16.59 1.81
N ASP A 65 -27.63 -16.76 0.58
CA ASP A 65 -27.37 -18.06 -0.01
C ASP A 65 -26.07 -18.66 0.52
N LEU A 66 -25.12 -17.83 0.98
CA LEU A 66 -23.96 -18.30 1.76
C LEU A 66 -24.38 -18.95 3.08
N ALA A 67 -25.38 -18.39 3.76
CA ALA A 67 -25.91 -18.98 4.98
C ALA A 67 -26.57 -20.35 4.69
N HIS A 68 -27.31 -20.45 3.57
CA HIS A 68 -27.89 -21.72 3.13
C HIS A 68 -26.84 -22.75 2.70
N ASP A 69 -25.78 -22.35 2.01
CA ASP A 69 -24.67 -23.22 1.65
C ASP A 69 -24.06 -23.85 2.91
N PHE A 70 -23.80 -23.04 3.94
CA PHE A 70 -23.31 -23.51 5.23
C PHE A 70 -24.29 -24.47 5.91
N LEU A 71 -25.59 -24.12 5.94
CA LEU A 71 -26.63 -24.99 6.49
C LEU A 71 -26.70 -26.35 5.78
N ALA A 72 -26.43 -26.38 4.47
CA ALA A 72 -26.33 -27.59 3.66
C ALA A 72 -25.03 -28.38 3.86
N GLY A 73 -24.10 -27.89 4.69
CA GLY A 73 -22.83 -28.54 5.00
C GLY A 73 -21.71 -28.24 4.00
N ALA A 74 -21.83 -27.17 3.21
CA ALA A 74 -20.77 -26.75 2.29
C ALA A 74 -19.52 -26.30 3.06
N GLN A 75 -18.35 -26.72 2.57
CA GLN A 75 -17.04 -26.31 3.11
C GLN A 75 -16.50 -25.04 2.44
N ARG A 76 -17.05 -24.67 1.28
CA ARG A 76 -16.69 -23.48 0.50
C ARG A 76 -17.96 -22.85 -0.06
N PRO A 77 -17.99 -21.53 -0.29
CA PRO A 77 -19.14 -20.86 -0.87
C PRO A 77 -19.37 -21.33 -2.30
N ALA A 78 -20.63 -21.46 -2.72
CA ALA A 78 -20.96 -21.63 -4.12
C ALA A 78 -20.76 -20.32 -4.91
N ALA A 79 -20.84 -20.41 -6.24
CA ALA A 79 -20.61 -19.28 -7.14
C ALA A 79 -21.81 -18.31 -7.17
N HIS A 80 -21.98 -17.52 -6.12
CA HIS A 80 -23.02 -16.48 -6.00
C HIS A 80 -22.57 -15.10 -6.48
N ILE A 81 -21.28 -14.95 -6.81
CA ILE A 81 -20.69 -13.69 -7.24
C ILE A 81 -21.04 -13.42 -8.70
N LEU A 82 -21.65 -12.26 -8.97
CA LEU A 82 -22.01 -11.78 -10.29
C LEU A 82 -20.95 -10.78 -10.79
N LYS A 83 -20.47 -10.96 -12.02
CA LYS A 83 -19.61 -9.96 -12.66
C LYS A 83 -20.41 -8.72 -13.03
N VAL A 84 -19.84 -7.54 -12.81
CA VAL A 84 -20.37 -6.24 -13.21
C VAL A 84 -19.44 -5.65 -14.28
N ASP A 85 -20.00 -5.30 -15.43
CA ASP A 85 -19.23 -4.81 -16.57
C ASP A 85 -18.91 -3.33 -16.39
N VAL A 86 -17.63 -3.04 -16.12
CA VAL A 86 -17.10 -1.69 -15.97
C VAL A 86 -15.96 -1.50 -16.98
N GLU A 87 -15.87 -0.30 -17.56
CA GLU A 87 -14.76 0.05 -18.45
C GLU A 87 -13.41 0.09 -17.70
N GLY A 88 -12.31 -0.24 -18.37
CA GLY A 88 -10.96 -0.21 -17.80
C GLY A 88 -10.30 -1.59 -17.76
N SER A 89 -9.12 -1.67 -17.14
CA SER A 89 -8.33 -2.90 -17.04
C SER A 89 -8.64 -3.74 -15.79
N GLY A 90 -9.37 -3.19 -14.82
CA GLY A 90 -9.74 -3.88 -13.59
C GLY A 90 -11.00 -4.73 -13.74
N SER A 91 -11.54 -5.18 -12.60
CA SER A 91 -12.77 -5.97 -12.57
C SER A 91 -13.65 -5.55 -11.41
N LEU A 92 -14.96 -5.49 -11.64
CA LEU A 92 -15.96 -5.30 -10.59
C LEU A 92 -16.84 -6.53 -10.50
N ALA A 93 -17.09 -6.98 -9.28
CA ALA A 93 -17.99 -8.07 -8.98
C ALA A 93 -18.95 -7.68 -7.84
N LEU A 94 -20.12 -8.30 -7.84
CA LEU A 94 -21.19 -8.10 -6.85
C LEU A 94 -21.58 -9.44 -6.26
N LEU A 95 -21.44 -9.57 -4.95
CA LEU A 95 -22.20 -10.51 -4.14
C LEU A 95 -23.43 -9.77 -3.62
N ALA A 96 -24.57 -9.95 -4.28
CA ALA A 96 -25.82 -9.33 -3.87
C ALA A 96 -26.26 -9.86 -2.48
N SER A 97 -27.29 -9.27 -1.88
CA SER A 97 -27.83 -9.80 -0.63
C SER A 97 -28.52 -11.15 -0.84
N GLY A 98 -29.03 -11.40 -2.05
CA GLY A 98 -29.65 -12.66 -2.46
C GLY A 98 -30.38 -12.52 -3.79
N LYS A 99 -31.07 -13.58 -4.21
CA LYS A 99 -32.00 -13.53 -5.34
C LYS A 99 -33.22 -12.66 -5.02
N MET A 100 -33.42 -11.58 -5.79
CA MET A 100 -34.54 -10.64 -5.62
C MET A 100 -35.85 -11.15 -6.23
N ASP A 101 -36.48 -12.12 -5.56
CA ASP A 101 -37.79 -12.67 -5.93
C ASP A 101 -38.83 -12.49 -4.80
N ARG A 102 -40.08 -12.91 -5.06
CA ARG A 102 -41.17 -12.82 -4.07
C ARG A 102 -40.88 -13.61 -2.77
N GLY A 103 -39.94 -14.55 -2.80
CA GLY A 103 -39.55 -15.37 -1.66
C GLY A 103 -38.38 -14.81 -0.85
N TYR A 104 -37.71 -13.74 -1.32
CA TYR A 104 -36.53 -13.15 -0.67
C TYR A 104 -36.76 -12.86 0.82
N MET A 105 -37.85 -12.15 1.14
CA MET A 105 -38.17 -11.79 2.52
C MET A 105 -38.35 -13.01 3.42
N GLY A 106 -38.99 -14.07 2.92
CA GLY A 106 -39.17 -15.31 3.67
C GLY A 106 -37.86 -16.05 3.92
N ARG A 107 -36.96 -16.08 2.92
CA ARG A 107 -35.63 -16.67 3.07
C ARG A 107 -34.77 -15.89 4.07
N MET A 108 -34.78 -14.57 3.99
CA MET A 108 -34.03 -13.69 4.90
C MET A 108 -34.50 -13.82 6.35
N GLN A 109 -35.82 -13.85 6.59
CA GLN A 109 -36.38 -14.00 7.94
C GLN A 109 -36.19 -15.40 8.54
N ALA A 110 -35.96 -16.41 7.71
CA ALA A 110 -35.71 -17.77 8.18
C ALA A 110 -34.29 -17.95 8.73
N ILE A 111 -33.39 -16.99 8.50
CA ILE A 111 -32.00 -17.06 8.96
C ILE A 111 -31.91 -16.52 10.39
N ASP A 112 -31.51 -17.42 11.30
CA ASP A 112 -31.09 -17.07 12.66
C ASP A 112 -29.56 -16.95 12.70
N TRP A 113 -29.05 -15.72 12.73
CA TRP A 113 -27.62 -15.44 12.72
C TRP A 113 -26.91 -15.91 13.99
N GLU A 114 -27.59 -15.88 15.13
CA GLU A 114 -27.02 -16.32 16.41
C GLU A 114 -26.82 -17.84 16.40
N ASP A 115 -27.83 -18.60 15.96
CA ASP A 115 -27.74 -20.06 15.79
C ASP A 115 -26.67 -20.44 14.75
N LEU A 116 -26.60 -19.73 13.62
CA LEU A 116 -25.56 -19.95 12.61
C LEU A 116 -24.16 -19.81 13.21
N TYR A 117 -23.91 -18.74 13.96
CA TYR A 117 -22.62 -18.53 14.62
C TYR A 117 -22.33 -19.62 15.65
N ALA A 118 -23.31 -20.02 16.46
CA ALA A 118 -23.17 -21.13 17.41
C ALA A 118 -22.83 -22.46 16.71
N ARG A 119 -23.31 -22.66 15.48
CA ARG A 119 -23.03 -23.85 14.66
C ARG A 119 -21.70 -23.79 13.91
N GLY A 120 -20.95 -22.69 13.99
CA GLY A 120 -19.62 -22.54 13.39
C GLY A 120 -19.58 -21.73 12.09
N PHE A 121 -20.61 -20.95 11.78
CA PHE A 121 -20.66 -20.11 10.57
C PHE A 121 -19.53 -19.07 10.51
N ALA A 122 -18.99 -18.64 11.66
CA ALA A 122 -17.86 -17.73 11.70
C ALA A 122 -16.63 -18.26 10.93
N ASN A 123 -16.29 -19.55 11.11
CA ASN A 123 -15.17 -20.17 10.39
C ASN A 123 -15.45 -20.30 8.88
N PHE A 124 -16.71 -20.51 8.51
CA PHE A 124 -17.12 -20.52 7.11
C PHE A 124 -16.96 -19.14 6.48
N LEU A 125 -17.34 -18.07 7.19
CA LEU A 125 -17.11 -16.69 6.75
C LEU A 125 -15.61 -16.36 6.62
N GLU A 126 -14.75 -16.86 7.50
CA GLU A 126 -13.30 -16.70 7.35
C GLU A 126 -12.78 -17.42 6.10
N THR A 127 -13.30 -18.61 5.79
CA THR A 127 -12.98 -19.32 4.53
C THR A 127 -13.43 -18.52 3.31
N CYS A 128 -14.63 -17.94 3.35
CA CYS A 128 -15.12 -17.04 2.29
C CYS A 128 -14.20 -15.83 2.14
N ARG A 129 -13.83 -15.21 3.27
CA ARG A 129 -12.95 -14.05 3.34
C ARG A 129 -11.59 -14.32 2.71
N ASP A 130 -10.96 -15.46 3.01
CA ASP A 130 -9.67 -15.86 2.43
C ASP A 130 -9.73 -15.99 0.90
N ILE A 131 -10.83 -16.56 0.40
CA ILE A 131 -11.08 -16.67 -1.06
C ILE A 131 -11.22 -15.27 -1.66
N TRP A 132 -12.05 -14.42 -1.05
CA TRP A 132 -12.32 -13.08 -1.57
C TRP A 132 -11.06 -12.22 -1.65
N THR A 133 -10.20 -12.25 -0.63
CA THR A 133 -8.95 -11.47 -0.62
C THR A 133 -7.81 -12.09 -1.41
N ALA A 134 -7.85 -13.38 -1.70
CA ALA A 134 -6.93 -13.96 -2.69
C ALA A 134 -7.27 -13.49 -4.13
N GLU A 135 -8.56 -13.37 -4.43
CA GLU A 135 -9.06 -13.09 -5.78
C GLU A 135 -9.24 -11.59 -6.10
N HIS A 136 -9.37 -10.75 -5.07
CA HIS A 136 -9.66 -9.32 -5.21
C HIS A 136 -8.67 -8.48 -4.39
N ASP A 137 -8.36 -7.28 -4.88
CA ASP A 137 -7.52 -6.31 -4.17
C ASP A 137 -8.35 -5.58 -3.10
N PHE A 138 -9.62 -5.29 -3.41
CA PHE A 138 -10.58 -4.68 -2.49
C PHE A 138 -11.88 -5.48 -2.40
N VAL A 139 -12.32 -5.73 -1.17
CA VAL A 139 -13.63 -6.29 -0.85
C VAL A 139 -14.42 -5.24 -0.08
N LEU A 140 -15.41 -4.63 -0.72
CA LEU A 140 -16.20 -3.53 -0.17
C LEU A 140 -17.55 -4.04 0.32
N ILE A 141 -17.83 -3.89 1.62
CA ILE A 141 -19.06 -4.36 2.24
C ILE A 141 -19.99 -3.17 2.50
N ASP A 142 -21.20 -3.22 1.95
CA ASP A 142 -22.29 -2.31 2.33
C ASP A 142 -23.04 -2.93 3.50
N SER A 143 -22.81 -2.43 4.71
CA SER A 143 -23.39 -3.01 5.94
C SER A 143 -24.88 -2.71 6.10
N ARG A 144 -25.54 -3.18 7.17
CA ARG A 144 -26.84 -2.62 7.60
C ARG A 144 -26.62 -1.33 8.40
N THR A 145 -27.59 -0.41 8.38
CA THR A 145 -27.53 0.78 9.24
C THR A 145 -27.91 0.46 10.68
N GLY A 146 -27.27 1.10 11.65
CA GLY A 146 -27.60 0.97 13.07
C GLY A 146 -26.88 -0.18 13.77
N ILE A 147 -27.37 -0.52 14.97
CA ILE A 147 -26.75 -1.51 15.87
C ILE A 147 -27.62 -2.76 15.85
N SER A 148 -27.21 -3.80 15.13
CA SER A 148 -27.85 -5.12 15.09
C SER A 148 -26.81 -6.23 15.25
N ASP A 149 -27.24 -7.47 15.49
CA ASP A 149 -26.32 -8.62 15.63
C ASP A 149 -25.52 -8.86 14.34
N ILE A 150 -26.15 -8.62 13.18
CA ILE A 150 -25.50 -8.62 11.86
C ILE A 150 -24.47 -7.49 11.75
N ALA A 151 -24.70 -6.36 12.41
CA ALA A 151 -23.77 -5.24 12.36
C ALA A 151 -22.39 -5.65 12.90
N GLY A 152 -22.30 -6.49 13.94
CA GLY A 152 -21.02 -7.00 14.45
C GLY A 152 -20.23 -7.82 13.41
N ILE A 153 -20.91 -8.52 12.50
CA ILE A 153 -20.27 -9.22 11.38
C ILE A 153 -19.56 -8.22 10.47
N CYS A 154 -20.30 -7.17 10.10
CA CYS A 154 -19.84 -6.19 9.13
C CYS A 154 -18.88 -5.16 9.75
N THR A 155 -18.96 -4.86 11.04
CA THR A 155 -18.14 -3.83 11.68
C THR A 155 -16.97 -4.40 12.49
N ALA A 156 -17.03 -5.65 12.96
CA ALA A 156 -15.98 -6.23 13.80
C ALA A 156 -15.35 -7.51 13.23
N HIS A 157 -16.15 -8.42 12.66
CA HIS A 157 -15.64 -9.72 12.19
C HIS A 157 -14.90 -9.63 10.85
N LEU A 158 -15.58 -9.19 9.79
CA LEU A 158 -15.07 -9.24 8.42
C LEU A 158 -14.01 -8.18 8.06
N PRO A 159 -14.19 -6.87 8.35
CA PRO A 159 -13.36 -5.82 7.77
C PRO A 159 -11.92 -5.80 8.29
N ASP A 160 -11.00 -5.26 7.51
CA ASP A 160 -9.71 -4.75 8.00
C ASP A 160 -9.83 -3.26 8.37
N ARG A 161 -10.60 -2.52 7.58
CA ARG A 161 -10.80 -1.07 7.70
C ARG A 161 -12.29 -0.72 7.67
N LEU A 162 -12.64 0.40 8.30
CA LEU A 162 -14.00 0.94 8.25
C LEU A 162 -14.03 2.26 7.50
N VAL A 163 -15.05 2.47 6.70
CA VAL A 163 -15.43 3.77 6.16
C VAL A 163 -16.75 4.15 6.81
N VAL A 164 -16.74 5.18 7.66
CA VAL A 164 -17.92 5.61 8.38
C VAL A 164 -18.51 6.84 7.70
N VAL A 165 -19.67 6.66 7.08
CA VAL A 165 -20.39 7.70 6.35
C VAL A 165 -21.40 8.35 7.28
N PHE A 166 -21.35 9.67 7.38
CA PHE A 166 -22.22 10.45 8.26
C PHE A 166 -22.63 11.78 7.65
N THR A 167 -23.60 12.46 8.26
CA THR A 167 -24.09 13.78 7.83
C THR A 167 -23.95 14.78 8.98
N ALA A 168 -23.89 16.07 8.66
CA ALA A 168 -23.78 17.16 9.64
C ALA A 168 -25.08 17.36 10.46
N ASN A 169 -25.32 16.48 11.44
CA ASN A 169 -26.32 16.66 12.48
C ASN A 169 -25.83 16.06 13.81
N ASP A 170 -26.34 16.59 14.92
CA ASP A 170 -25.86 16.25 16.27
C ASP A 170 -25.89 14.75 16.56
N GLN A 171 -27.00 14.08 16.25
CA GLN A 171 -27.15 12.65 16.52
C GLN A 171 -26.15 11.77 15.77
N ASN A 172 -25.66 12.17 14.58
CA ASN A 172 -24.59 11.43 13.91
C ASN A 172 -23.23 11.68 14.57
N LEU A 173 -22.98 12.91 15.03
CA LEU A 173 -21.72 13.28 15.66
C LEU A 173 -21.50 12.60 17.01
N ASP A 174 -22.58 12.40 17.78
CA ASP A 174 -22.48 11.75 19.09
C ASP A 174 -22.12 10.26 18.99
N GLU A 175 -22.55 9.57 17.92
CA GLU A 175 -22.45 8.11 17.80
C GLU A 175 -21.26 7.63 16.94
N ILE A 176 -20.66 8.51 16.13
CA ILE A 176 -19.65 8.11 15.13
C ILE A 176 -18.34 7.58 15.74
N VAL A 177 -17.89 8.16 16.85
CA VAL A 177 -16.69 7.68 17.54
C VAL A 177 -17.00 6.43 18.35
N ASP A 178 -18.20 6.37 18.93
CA ASP A 178 -18.62 5.25 19.76
C ASP A 178 -18.80 3.95 18.95
N ILE A 179 -19.24 4.03 17.69
CA ILE A 179 -19.30 2.83 16.85
C ILE A 179 -17.92 2.24 16.57
N ALA A 180 -16.91 3.08 16.30
CA ALA A 180 -15.55 2.62 16.06
C ALA A 180 -14.99 1.90 17.30
N ARG A 181 -15.22 2.47 18.49
CA ARG A 181 -14.85 1.84 19.77
C ARG A 181 -15.57 0.53 20.00
N ARG A 182 -16.89 0.46 19.77
CA ARG A 182 -17.67 -0.78 19.94
C ARG A 182 -17.23 -1.87 18.96
N ALA A 183 -16.88 -1.49 17.73
CA ALA A 183 -16.36 -2.41 16.73
C ALA A 183 -15.01 -3.00 17.15
N ASP A 184 -14.10 -2.17 17.68
CA ASP A 184 -12.82 -2.62 18.25
C ASP A 184 -13.04 -3.52 19.49
N ASP A 185 -13.89 -3.12 20.44
CA ASP A 185 -14.20 -3.93 21.64
C ASP A 185 -14.81 -5.29 21.28
N ALA A 186 -15.65 -5.35 20.24
CA ALA A 186 -16.25 -6.59 19.76
C ALA A 186 -15.21 -7.46 19.06
N ARG A 187 -14.30 -6.86 18.28
CA ARG A 187 -13.19 -7.55 17.62
C ARG A 187 -12.21 -8.16 18.62
N ASP A 188 -11.83 -7.44 19.66
CA ASP A 188 -10.88 -7.91 20.68
C ASP A 188 -11.38 -9.15 21.43
N ARG A 189 -12.69 -9.38 21.43
CA ARG A 189 -13.33 -10.56 22.04
C ARG A 189 -13.39 -11.76 21.10
N MET A 190 -13.12 -11.58 19.81
CA MET A 190 -13.14 -12.66 18.83
C MET A 190 -11.87 -13.51 18.92
N PRO A 191 -11.93 -14.80 18.58
CA PRO A 191 -10.79 -15.72 18.65
C PRO A 191 -9.76 -15.50 17.51
N TYR A 192 -9.86 -14.38 16.77
CA TYR A 192 -9.02 -14.08 15.61
C TYR A 192 -8.08 -12.95 15.94
N ASP A 193 -6.78 -13.14 15.68
CA ASP A 193 -5.78 -12.09 15.86
C ASP A 193 -5.88 -11.07 14.73
N ARG A 194 -6.43 -9.89 15.02
CA ARG A 194 -6.59 -8.81 14.05
C ARG A 194 -6.21 -7.47 14.67
N PRO A 195 -5.54 -6.59 13.90
CA PRO A 195 -5.23 -5.27 14.38
C PRO A 195 -6.51 -4.44 14.60
N ARG A 196 -6.35 -3.42 15.44
CA ARG A 196 -7.36 -2.38 15.65
C ARG A 196 -7.77 -1.74 14.31
N HIS A 197 -9.04 -1.40 14.15
CA HIS A 197 -9.50 -0.80 12.90
C HIS A 197 -8.83 0.54 12.63
N THR A 198 -8.47 0.74 11.36
CA THR A 198 -8.32 2.08 10.80
C THR A 198 -9.66 2.55 10.28
N VAL A 199 -10.07 3.76 10.66
CA VAL A 199 -11.41 4.30 10.37
C VAL A 199 -11.31 5.58 9.53
N LEU A 200 -11.92 5.56 8.34
CA LEU A 200 -12.04 6.71 7.45
C LEU A 200 -13.40 7.39 7.64
N PRO A 201 -13.47 8.57 8.28
CA PRO A 201 -14.69 9.34 8.36
C PRO A 201 -14.99 10.03 7.03
N VAL A 202 -16.19 9.84 6.48
CA VAL A 202 -16.66 10.49 5.26
C VAL A 202 -17.89 11.34 5.58
N LEU A 203 -17.72 12.66 5.53
CA LEU A 203 -18.82 13.60 5.71
C LEU A 203 -19.60 13.71 4.40
N SER A 204 -20.81 13.23 4.40
CA SER A 204 -21.69 13.18 3.23
C SER A 204 -22.75 14.27 3.26
N ARG A 205 -23.24 14.60 2.05
CA ARG A 205 -24.41 15.46 1.84
C ARG A 205 -24.30 16.84 2.50
N LEU A 206 -23.09 17.39 2.61
CA LEU A 206 -22.91 18.76 3.06
C LEU A 206 -23.19 19.72 1.90
N ASP A 207 -24.18 20.59 2.06
CA ASP A 207 -24.43 21.68 1.11
C ASP A 207 -23.51 22.86 1.46
N ASN A 208 -22.48 23.06 0.64
CA ASN A 208 -21.54 24.17 0.76
C ASN A 208 -21.81 25.31 -0.23
N ARG A 209 -22.84 25.18 -1.07
CA ARG A 209 -23.12 26.12 -2.17
C ARG A 209 -24.09 27.22 -1.74
N LEU A 210 -25.11 26.88 -0.95
CA LEU A 210 -26.16 27.84 -0.56
C LEU A 210 -25.90 28.51 0.79
N GLU A 211 -25.35 27.77 1.75
CA GLU A 211 -25.26 28.18 3.16
C GLU A 211 -23.82 28.12 3.68
N TYR A 212 -22.92 28.88 3.05
CA TYR A 212 -21.46 28.79 3.30
C TYR A 212 -21.07 28.93 4.77
N GLU A 213 -21.56 29.96 5.48
CA GLU A 213 -21.20 30.20 6.88
C GLU A 213 -21.65 29.07 7.80
N ARG A 214 -22.87 28.57 7.58
CA ARG A 214 -23.42 27.45 8.37
C ARG A 214 -22.70 26.15 8.03
N ALA A 215 -22.41 25.90 6.76
CA ALA A 215 -21.67 24.73 6.31
C ALA A 215 -20.26 24.70 6.90
N ASP A 216 -19.54 25.83 6.92
CA ASP A 216 -18.21 25.91 7.53
C ASP A 216 -18.24 25.72 9.07
N ALA A 217 -19.25 26.27 9.75
CA ALA A 217 -19.44 26.02 11.18
C ALA A 217 -19.68 24.53 11.49
N TRP A 218 -20.53 23.87 10.69
CA TRP A 218 -20.77 22.44 10.82
C TRP A 218 -19.56 21.59 10.41
N GLN A 219 -18.81 21.98 9.37
CA GLN A 219 -17.58 21.32 8.96
C GLN A 219 -16.57 21.29 10.11
N ARG A 220 -16.34 22.43 10.78
CA ARG A 220 -15.45 22.53 11.94
C ARG A 220 -15.95 21.67 13.11
N LYS A 221 -17.25 21.70 13.39
CA LYS A 221 -17.86 20.85 14.44
C LYS A 221 -17.68 19.36 14.14
N CYS A 222 -17.88 18.96 12.89
CA CYS A 222 -17.68 17.58 12.45
C CYS A 222 -16.21 17.17 12.59
N ALA A 223 -15.28 18.01 12.15
CA ALA A 223 -13.83 17.75 12.24
C ALA A 223 -13.40 17.48 13.69
N GLN A 224 -13.84 18.31 14.62
CA GLN A 224 -13.56 18.13 16.06
C GLN A 224 -14.14 16.81 16.60
N ALA A 225 -15.34 16.43 16.18
CA ALA A 225 -15.97 15.21 16.65
C ALA A 225 -15.25 13.95 16.16
N VAL A 226 -14.76 13.94 14.92
CA VAL A 226 -14.10 12.77 14.31
C VAL A 226 -12.59 12.75 14.50
N THR A 227 -11.98 13.74 15.18
CA THR A 227 -10.54 13.76 15.50
C THR A 227 -10.00 12.42 16.02
N PRO A 228 -10.68 11.71 16.96
CA PRO A 228 -10.19 10.42 17.45
C PRO A 228 -10.05 9.32 16.38
N LEU A 229 -10.75 9.45 15.25
CA LEU A 229 -10.72 8.48 14.15
C LEU A 229 -9.50 8.65 13.24
N PHE A 230 -8.80 9.79 13.33
CA PHE A 230 -7.59 10.06 12.55
C PHE A 230 -6.30 9.60 13.26
N GLU A 231 -6.33 9.36 14.57
CA GLU A 231 -5.15 9.17 15.42
C GLU A 231 -4.18 8.07 14.96
N ASN A 232 -4.69 7.01 14.32
CA ASN A 232 -3.90 5.83 13.98
C ASN A 232 -3.45 5.76 12.51
N TRP A 233 -3.71 6.78 11.69
CA TRP A 233 -3.28 6.79 10.28
C TRP A 233 -2.97 8.16 9.69
N LEU A 234 -3.54 9.24 10.21
CA LEU A 234 -3.28 10.58 9.68
C LEU A 234 -1.84 11.01 9.99
N VAL A 235 -1.11 11.46 8.97
CA VAL A 235 0.25 12.00 9.16
C VAL A 235 0.18 13.24 10.06
N LYS A 236 1.02 13.28 11.10
CA LYS A 236 0.98 14.31 12.17
C LYS A 236 1.08 15.75 11.70
N SER A 237 1.63 16.01 10.50
CA SER A 237 1.74 17.35 9.93
C SER A 237 0.45 17.83 9.28
N VAL A 238 -0.51 16.94 9.00
CA VAL A 238 -1.75 17.25 8.31
C VAL A 238 -2.84 17.62 9.31
N PRO A 239 -3.44 18.82 9.21
CA PRO A 239 -4.57 19.20 10.06
C PRO A 239 -5.81 18.33 9.83
N GLU A 240 -6.48 17.89 10.90
CA GLU A 240 -7.66 17.02 10.84
C GLU A 240 -8.84 17.70 10.15
N ASP A 241 -8.99 19.01 10.31
CA ASP A 241 -10.06 19.79 9.68
C ASP A 241 -9.87 19.91 8.16
N LEU A 242 -8.62 20.06 7.72
CA LEU A 242 -8.26 20.03 6.30
C LEU A 242 -8.46 18.62 5.71
N MET A 243 -8.04 17.58 6.42
CA MET A 243 -8.30 16.20 6.01
C MET A 243 -9.79 15.93 5.87
N LEU A 244 -10.62 16.31 6.86
CA LEU A 244 -12.06 16.09 6.75
C LEU A 244 -12.67 16.86 5.55
N ARG A 245 -12.14 18.04 5.18
CA ARG A 245 -12.59 18.76 3.96
C ARG A 245 -12.34 17.95 2.69
N HIS A 246 -11.19 17.28 2.58
CA HIS A 246 -10.91 16.37 1.45
C HIS A 246 -11.82 15.14 1.43
N LEU A 247 -12.29 14.71 2.61
CA LEU A 247 -13.18 13.56 2.79
C LEU A 247 -14.68 13.95 2.81
N THR A 248 -15.01 15.21 2.51
CA THR A 248 -16.40 15.67 2.40
C THR A 248 -16.94 15.41 1.00
N VAL A 249 -18.00 14.62 0.91
CA VAL A 249 -18.80 14.43 -0.31
C VAL A 249 -19.95 15.44 -0.32
N PRO A 250 -19.99 16.40 -1.26
CA PRO A 250 -20.97 17.47 -1.28
C PRO A 250 -22.38 16.96 -1.62
N TYR A 251 -23.40 17.69 -1.17
CA TYR A 251 -24.75 17.48 -1.67
C TYR A 251 -24.94 18.12 -3.05
N VAL A 252 -25.35 17.31 -4.03
CA VAL A 252 -25.68 17.76 -5.39
C VAL A 252 -27.05 17.24 -5.78
N SER A 253 -28.01 18.15 -5.97
CA SER A 253 -29.42 17.81 -6.21
C SER A 253 -29.65 16.97 -7.47
N TYR A 254 -28.79 17.14 -8.49
CA TYR A 254 -28.84 16.37 -9.73
C TYR A 254 -28.75 14.86 -9.47
N TRP A 255 -27.87 14.44 -8.55
CA TRP A 255 -27.63 13.04 -8.19
C TRP A 255 -28.58 12.50 -7.11
N SER A 256 -29.66 13.23 -6.79
CA SER A 256 -30.67 12.79 -5.81
C SER A 256 -31.78 11.92 -6.43
N PHE A 257 -31.79 11.72 -7.76
CA PHE A 257 -32.86 11.02 -8.47
C PHE A 257 -32.39 9.67 -9.03
N GLY A 258 -32.99 8.59 -8.54
CA GLY A 258 -32.67 7.22 -8.94
C GLY A 258 -31.25 6.79 -8.54
N GLU A 259 -30.87 5.59 -8.98
CA GLU A 259 -29.62 4.93 -8.61
C GLU A 259 -28.53 5.15 -9.67
N GLN A 260 -28.36 6.41 -10.08
CA GLN A 260 -27.33 6.81 -11.04
C GLN A 260 -25.96 6.91 -10.36
N LEU A 261 -24.90 6.54 -11.08
CA LEU A 261 -23.53 6.64 -10.61
C LEU A 261 -22.81 7.79 -11.34
N PRO A 262 -22.47 8.90 -10.65
CA PRO A 262 -21.91 10.09 -11.29
C PRO A 262 -20.57 9.80 -11.98
N VAL A 263 -19.82 8.85 -11.44
CA VAL A 263 -18.50 8.43 -11.93
C VAL A 263 -18.56 7.74 -13.30
N LEU A 264 -19.74 7.38 -13.81
CA LEU A 264 -19.93 6.88 -15.17
C LEU A 264 -20.10 8.02 -16.18
N GLU A 265 -20.51 9.20 -15.74
CA GLU A 265 -20.77 10.36 -16.59
C GLU A 265 -19.65 11.42 -16.47
N GLU A 266 -19.18 11.67 -15.25
CA GLU A 266 -18.15 12.65 -14.91
C GLU A 266 -16.75 12.00 -15.00
N LEU A 267 -16.32 11.61 -16.21
CA LEU A 267 -15.09 10.83 -16.41
C LEU A 267 -13.80 11.57 -16.02
N VAL A 268 -13.78 12.90 -16.14
CA VAL A 268 -12.67 13.79 -15.75
C VAL A 268 -13.28 14.94 -14.95
N PRO A 269 -13.57 14.72 -13.65
CA PRO A 269 -14.40 15.65 -12.91
C PRO A 269 -13.65 16.92 -12.53
N SER A 270 -14.32 18.06 -12.67
CA SER A 270 -13.83 19.34 -12.12
C SER A 270 -14.11 19.45 -10.61
N PRO A 271 -13.41 20.33 -9.87
CA PRO A 271 -13.56 20.45 -8.42
C PRO A 271 -14.97 20.73 -7.90
N ASP A 272 -15.86 21.25 -8.73
CA ASP A 272 -17.27 21.51 -8.40
C ASP A 272 -18.17 20.28 -8.56
N GLN A 273 -17.70 19.22 -9.22
CA GLN A 273 -18.45 17.99 -9.46
C GLN A 273 -18.29 16.98 -8.31
N ILE A 274 -19.32 16.16 -8.08
CA ILE A 274 -19.32 15.23 -6.95
C ILE A 274 -18.26 14.13 -7.13
N SER A 275 -17.99 13.72 -8.38
CA SER A 275 -16.99 12.69 -8.65
C SER A 275 -15.58 13.12 -8.26
N TYR A 276 -15.28 14.43 -8.22
CA TYR A 276 -13.99 14.92 -7.71
C TYR A 276 -13.78 14.58 -6.23
N ALA A 277 -14.81 14.71 -5.40
CA ALA A 277 -14.76 14.29 -4.00
C ALA A 277 -14.69 12.75 -3.88
N LEU A 278 -15.50 12.02 -4.66
CA LEU A 278 -15.52 10.56 -4.66
C LEU A 278 -14.16 9.95 -5.07
N GLU A 279 -13.49 10.53 -6.05
CA GLU A 279 -12.12 10.17 -6.44
C GLU A 279 -11.11 10.39 -5.32
N THR A 280 -11.29 11.45 -4.54
CA THR A 280 -10.39 11.72 -3.41
C THR A 280 -10.54 10.63 -2.35
N VAL A 281 -11.78 10.29 -1.98
CA VAL A 281 -12.07 9.20 -1.04
C VAL A 281 -11.58 7.84 -1.59
N ALA A 282 -11.83 7.55 -2.86
CA ALA A 282 -11.34 6.33 -3.51
C ALA A 282 -9.81 6.25 -3.50
N ALA A 283 -9.10 7.36 -3.71
CA ALA A 283 -7.64 7.39 -3.66
C ALA A 283 -7.11 7.14 -2.25
N VAL A 284 -7.74 7.70 -1.21
CA VAL A 284 -7.35 7.42 0.19
C VAL A 284 -7.51 5.93 0.51
N ILE A 285 -8.61 5.33 0.06
CA ILE A 285 -8.84 3.87 0.18
C ILE A 285 -7.76 3.09 -0.58
N ALA A 286 -7.51 3.45 -1.84
CA ALA A 286 -6.55 2.78 -2.71
C ALA A 286 -5.11 2.82 -2.16
N GLN A 287 -4.78 3.88 -1.42
CA GLN A 287 -3.48 4.06 -0.78
C GLN A 287 -3.44 3.55 0.66
N GLY A 288 -4.46 2.82 1.12
CA GLY A 288 -4.45 2.19 2.44
C GLY A 288 -4.50 3.16 3.63
N PHE A 289 -5.00 4.37 3.42
CA PHE A 289 -5.05 5.50 4.36
C PHE A 289 -3.65 6.06 4.71
N ASP A 290 -2.70 5.98 3.77
CA ASP A 290 -1.34 6.47 3.96
C ASP A 290 -1.02 7.70 3.09
N ARG A 291 0.12 8.33 3.36
CA ARG A 291 0.70 9.46 2.62
C ARG A 291 -0.23 10.66 2.51
N THR A 292 -0.95 10.92 3.58
CA THR A 292 -1.94 12.01 3.64
C THR A 292 -1.29 13.39 3.52
N ASP A 293 0.01 13.51 3.79
CA ASP A 293 0.83 14.69 3.53
C ASP A 293 0.87 15.03 2.03
N VAL A 294 0.92 14.02 1.16
CA VAL A 294 0.85 14.23 -0.30
C VAL A 294 -0.56 14.65 -0.74
N LEU A 295 -1.61 14.14 -0.09
CA LEU A 295 -2.98 14.60 -0.36
C LEU A 295 -3.16 16.07 0.03
N GLU A 296 -2.59 16.47 1.18
CA GLU A 296 -2.60 17.85 1.67
C GLU A 296 -1.86 18.80 0.72
N ASP A 297 -0.65 18.43 0.27
CA ASP A 297 0.15 19.25 -0.64
C ASP A 297 -0.41 19.26 -2.07
N ASN A 298 -0.80 18.09 -2.59
CA ASN A 298 -1.25 17.93 -3.98
C ASN A 298 -2.21 16.75 -4.18
N ARG A 299 -3.51 17.03 -4.06
CA ARG A 299 -4.60 16.07 -4.32
C ARG A 299 -4.49 15.38 -5.68
N ASP A 300 -4.17 16.10 -6.75
CA ASP A 300 -4.16 15.50 -8.09
C ASP A 300 -2.99 14.52 -8.25
N ALA A 301 -1.83 14.82 -7.66
CA ALA A 301 -0.72 13.86 -7.59
C ALA A 301 -1.09 12.64 -6.75
N TYR A 302 -1.78 12.84 -5.62
CA TYR A 302 -2.25 11.74 -4.76
C TYR A 302 -3.24 10.82 -5.48
N VAL A 303 -4.23 11.39 -6.18
CA VAL A 303 -5.21 10.62 -6.97
C VAL A 303 -4.54 9.95 -8.17
N ALA A 304 -3.62 10.64 -8.86
CA ALA A 304 -2.87 10.04 -9.97
C ALA A 304 -2.01 8.85 -9.52
N ALA A 305 -1.44 8.90 -8.31
CA ALA A 305 -0.68 7.79 -7.75
C ALA A 305 -1.58 6.56 -7.51
N ALA A 306 -2.80 6.75 -6.99
CA ALA A 306 -3.79 5.68 -6.83
C ALA A 306 -4.24 5.10 -8.19
N ARG A 307 -4.50 5.95 -9.19
CA ARG A 307 -4.87 5.52 -10.55
C ARG A 307 -3.81 4.69 -11.27
N ASN A 308 -2.54 4.93 -10.95
CA ASN A 308 -1.41 4.33 -11.65
C ASN A 308 -0.86 3.10 -10.93
N HIS A 309 -1.52 2.62 -9.88
CA HIS A 309 -1.06 1.51 -9.04
C HIS A 309 -0.99 0.18 -9.81
N HIS A 310 -1.98 -0.08 -10.68
CA HIS A 310 -2.09 -1.29 -11.51
C HIS A 310 -1.96 -0.97 -13.00
N ARG A 311 -0.92 -0.22 -13.38
CA ARG A 311 -0.54 -0.17 -14.79
C ARG A 311 0.34 -1.38 -15.10
N ASP A 312 -0.17 -2.28 -15.94
CA ASP A 312 0.68 -3.11 -16.77
C ASP A 312 1.53 -2.18 -17.63
N PHE A 313 2.79 -1.97 -17.24
CA PHE A 313 3.69 -1.18 -18.05
C PHE A 313 3.96 -1.94 -19.34
N ALA A 314 3.86 -1.25 -20.48
CA ALA A 314 4.22 -1.81 -21.78
C ALA A 314 5.69 -2.28 -21.78
N LEU A 315 6.54 -1.53 -21.05
CA LEU A 315 7.96 -1.78 -20.89
C LEU A 315 8.35 -1.96 -19.42
N ASP A 316 9.32 -2.82 -19.16
CA ASP A 316 9.95 -2.96 -17.86
C ASP A 316 10.95 -1.82 -17.62
N LEU A 317 11.71 -1.41 -18.64
CA LEU A 317 12.71 -0.34 -18.53
C LEU A 317 12.70 0.60 -19.74
N LEU A 318 12.63 1.91 -19.50
CA LEU A 318 12.94 2.91 -20.53
C LEU A 318 14.40 3.36 -20.40
N VAL A 319 15.15 3.38 -21.49
CA VAL A 319 16.57 3.76 -21.50
C VAL A 319 16.76 5.11 -22.18
N SER A 320 17.25 6.08 -21.43
CA SER A 320 17.38 7.49 -21.82
C SER A 320 18.86 7.87 -21.96
N GLY A 321 19.35 7.99 -23.18
CA GLY A 321 20.76 8.29 -23.46
C GLY A 321 20.97 9.48 -24.41
N PRO A 322 22.04 10.28 -24.23
CA PRO A 322 22.39 11.37 -25.12
C PRO A 322 22.80 10.85 -26.50
N ARG A 323 22.76 11.73 -27.51
CA ARG A 323 23.17 11.38 -28.88
C ARG A 323 24.60 10.86 -28.98
N THR A 324 25.49 11.28 -28.08
CA THR A 324 26.88 10.81 -28.01
C THR A 324 26.99 9.32 -27.67
N LEU A 325 26.06 8.81 -26.85
CA LEU A 325 25.99 7.41 -26.43
C LEU A 325 24.93 6.61 -27.21
N PHE A 326 24.51 7.06 -28.39
CA PHE A 326 23.45 6.41 -29.16
C PHE A 326 23.69 4.91 -29.38
N ARG A 327 24.90 4.54 -29.84
CA ARG A 327 25.24 3.13 -30.10
C ARG A 327 25.23 2.28 -28.83
N ALA A 328 25.81 2.81 -27.74
CA ALA A 328 25.82 2.11 -26.45
C ALA A 328 24.41 1.97 -25.86
N THR A 329 23.53 2.94 -26.10
CA THR A 329 22.12 2.89 -25.67
C THR A 329 21.36 1.78 -26.40
N GLU A 330 21.51 1.69 -27.72
CA GLU A 330 20.89 0.63 -28.54
C GLU A 330 21.41 -0.76 -28.16
N GLU A 331 22.73 -0.87 -27.95
CA GLU A 331 23.35 -2.12 -27.51
C GLU A 331 22.85 -2.56 -26.13
N LEU A 332 22.71 -1.61 -25.18
CA LEU A 332 22.18 -1.90 -23.85
C LEU A 332 20.73 -2.38 -23.91
N VAL A 333 19.90 -1.73 -24.73
CA VAL A 333 18.50 -2.12 -24.94
C VAL A 333 18.42 -3.52 -25.55
N ALA A 334 19.26 -3.85 -26.53
CA ALA A 334 19.30 -5.18 -27.14
C ALA A 334 19.69 -6.27 -26.13
N GLU A 335 20.73 -6.04 -25.33
CA GLU A 335 21.19 -6.96 -24.27
C GLU A 335 20.13 -7.17 -23.18
N LEU A 336 19.45 -6.11 -22.75
CA LEU A 336 18.35 -6.20 -21.78
C LEU A 336 17.17 -7.02 -22.31
N ASN A 337 16.78 -6.80 -23.57
CA ASN A 337 15.73 -7.60 -24.22
C ASN A 337 16.13 -9.07 -24.36
N ALA A 338 17.40 -9.36 -24.65
CA ALA A 338 17.91 -10.73 -24.69
C ALA A 338 17.87 -11.43 -23.32
N LEU A 339 17.97 -10.66 -22.23
CA LEU A 339 17.79 -11.12 -20.85
C LEU A 339 16.31 -11.18 -20.41
N GLY A 340 15.36 -10.86 -21.30
CA GLY A 340 13.92 -10.91 -21.01
C GLY A 340 13.36 -9.66 -20.32
N VAL A 341 14.11 -8.56 -20.22
CA VAL A 341 13.59 -7.25 -19.78
C VAL A 341 12.99 -6.55 -21.00
N ARG A 342 11.70 -6.21 -21.00
CA ARG A 342 11.09 -5.42 -22.07
C ARG A 342 11.63 -3.99 -22.01
N ALA A 343 12.65 -3.69 -22.80
CA ALA A 343 13.34 -2.41 -22.79
C ALA A 343 13.24 -1.70 -24.13
N GLU A 344 13.03 -0.38 -24.10
CA GLU A 344 13.14 0.47 -25.29
C GLU A 344 13.93 1.75 -24.99
N ARG A 345 14.44 2.35 -26.06
CA ARG A 345 15.11 3.64 -25.99
C ARG A 345 14.09 4.78 -25.95
N SER A 346 14.33 5.77 -25.11
CA SER A 346 13.55 7.00 -25.11
C SER A 346 13.79 7.83 -26.38
N VAL A 347 12.69 8.21 -27.04
CA VAL A 347 12.68 9.00 -28.29
C VAL A 347 12.37 10.48 -28.01
N SER A 348 12.26 10.88 -26.74
CA SER A 348 11.60 12.09 -26.19
C SER A 348 12.32 13.44 -26.40
N GLY A 349 12.94 13.67 -27.56
CA GLY A 349 13.53 14.97 -27.90
C GLY A 349 12.52 16.12 -28.12
N ASP A 350 11.21 15.90 -27.94
CA ASP A 350 10.14 16.86 -28.23
C ASP A 350 9.19 17.05 -27.02
N PRO A 351 9.10 18.25 -26.42
CA PRO A 351 8.26 18.54 -25.25
C PRO A 351 6.76 18.28 -25.45
N GLU A 352 6.23 18.48 -26.65
CA GLU A 352 4.79 18.31 -26.93
C GLU A 352 4.34 16.84 -26.89
N ILE A 353 5.25 15.90 -27.19
CA ILE A 353 5.00 14.46 -27.14
C ILE A 353 4.93 13.97 -25.68
N LEU A 354 5.64 14.64 -24.77
CA LEU A 354 5.65 14.30 -23.35
C LEU A 354 4.32 14.65 -22.66
N GLU A 355 3.61 15.69 -23.10
CA GLU A 355 2.31 16.03 -22.51
C GLU A 355 1.18 15.04 -22.88
N GLN A 356 1.28 14.35 -24.03
CA GLN A 356 0.21 13.51 -24.55
C GLN A 356 0.41 12.00 -24.33
N ALA A 357 1.65 11.53 -24.19
CA ALA A 357 1.94 10.12 -23.96
C ALA A 357 1.90 9.79 -22.45
N GLY A 358 1.16 8.73 -22.08
CA GLY A 358 1.21 8.14 -20.75
C GLY A 358 2.61 7.66 -20.36
N VAL A 359 2.76 7.13 -19.14
CA VAL A 359 4.05 6.62 -18.64
C VAL A 359 4.35 5.26 -19.30
N PRO A 360 5.39 5.12 -20.16
CA PRO A 360 5.55 3.92 -20.99
C PRO A 360 6.21 2.73 -20.27
N ALA A 361 6.97 2.99 -19.20
CA ALA A 361 7.80 1.97 -18.54
C ALA A 361 7.75 1.99 -17.01
N ARG A 362 7.95 0.80 -16.42
CA ARG A 362 7.99 0.60 -14.96
C ARG A 362 9.20 1.30 -14.35
N HIS A 363 10.38 1.10 -14.92
CA HIS A 363 11.65 1.70 -14.48
C HIS A 363 12.21 2.68 -15.53
N LEU A 364 13.12 3.57 -15.11
CA LEU A 364 13.85 4.48 -16.01
C LEU A 364 15.36 4.33 -15.77
N CYS A 365 16.14 4.23 -16.84
CA CYS A 365 17.60 4.21 -16.80
C CYS A 365 18.16 5.40 -17.58
N LEU A 366 18.92 6.27 -16.92
CA LEU A 366 19.63 7.38 -17.56
C LEU A 366 21.06 6.96 -17.89
N LEU A 367 21.47 7.11 -19.15
CA LEU A 367 22.87 7.02 -19.55
C LEU A 367 23.43 8.44 -19.60
N VAL A 368 24.43 8.75 -18.77
CA VAL A 368 24.97 10.10 -18.63
C VAL A 368 26.40 10.16 -19.17
N ASP A 369 26.66 11.12 -20.05
CA ASP A 369 27.96 11.36 -20.67
C ASP A 369 28.44 12.77 -20.33
N VAL A 370 29.49 12.89 -19.52
CA VAL A 370 30.02 14.14 -18.94
C VAL A 370 29.04 14.86 -18.01
N GLU A 371 27.86 15.21 -18.49
CA GLU A 371 26.77 15.85 -17.75
C GLU A 371 25.40 15.33 -18.18
N ALA A 372 24.43 15.38 -17.27
CA ALA A 372 23.04 15.05 -17.59
C ALA A 372 22.41 16.20 -18.38
N SER A 373 21.93 15.90 -19.58
CA SER A 373 21.30 16.92 -20.41
C SER A 373 19.98 17.42 -19.80
N ARG A 374 19.60 18.67 -20.10
CA ARG A 374 18.35 19.28 -19.58
C ARG A 374 17.11 18.41 -19.78
N TRP A 375 17.01 17.70 -20.91
CA TRP A 375 15.86 16.86 -21.20
C TRP A 375 15.86 15.56 -20.37
N GLN A 376 17.03 14.94 -20.12
CA GLN A 376 17.14 13.79 -19.23
C GLN A 376 16.75 14.16 -17.80
N LEU A 377 17.08 15.38 -17.36
CA LEU A 377 16.66 15.89 -16.06
C LEU A 377 15.14 16.06 -15.99
N THR A 378 14.52 16.66 -17.00
CA THR A 378 13.06 16.77 -17.08
C THR A 378 12.37 15.39 -17.07
N GLU A 379 12.92 14.42 -17.81
CA GLU A 379 12.39 13.06 -17.86
C GLU A 379 12.54 12.33 -16.52
N ALA A 380 13.69 12.50 -15.85
CA ALA A 380 13.97 11.94 -14.53
C ALA A 380 13.08 12.55 -13.44
N GLU A 381 12.93 13.87 -13.42
CA GLU A 381 12.04 14.58 -12.49
C GLU A 381 10.59 14.13 -12.68
N ARG A 382 10.12 14.02 -13.93
CA ARG A 382 8.79 13.49 -14.24
C ARG A 382 8.63 12.04 -13.78
N PHE A 383 9.64 11.20 -14.02
CA PHE A 383 9.64 9.82 -13.55
C PHE A 383 9.51 9.75 -12.01
N LEU A 384 10.32 10.54 -11.28
CA LEU A 384 10.32 10.58 -9.83
C LEU A 384 8.99 11.05 -9.22
N ARG A 385 8.32 12.03 -9.85
CA ARG A 385 6.95 12.45 -9.47
C ARG A 385 5.93 11.32 -9.49
N HIS A 386 6.20 10.26 -10.26
CA HIS A 386 5.32 9.11 -10.43
C HIS A 386 5.94 7.79 -9.91
N ALA A 387 7.09 7.84 -9.25
CA ALA A 387 7.87 6.65 -8.89
C ALA A 387 7.45 5.99 -7.56
N ILE A 388 6.70 6.71 -6.72
CA ILE A 388 6.36 6.26 -5.36
C ILE A 388 4.91 5.76 -5.34
N GLY A 389 4.73 4.44 -5.41
CA GLY A 389 3.45 3.77 -5.16
C GLY A 389 3.28 3.37 -3.67
N PRO A 390 2.05 3.19 -3.17
CA PRO A 390 1.74 2.90 -1.76
C PRO A 390 2.11 1.48 -1.27
N GLU A 391 2.52 0.55 -2.14
CA GLU A 391 2.72 -0.87 -1.78
C GLU A 391 4.17 -1.39 -1.89
N GLY A 392 5.18 -0.52 -1.79
CA GLY A 392 6.59 -0.97 -1.77
C GLY A 392 7.11 -1.56 -3.10
N GLY A 393 6.29 -1.62 -4.16
CA GLY A 393 6.74 -1.87 -5.53
C GLY A 393 7.50 -0.65 -6.07
N GLN A 394 8.78 -0.54 -5.77
CA GLN A 394 9.60 0.61 -6.16
C GLN A 394 9.76 0.67 -7.69
N ARG A 395 9.15 1.67 -8.33
CA ARG A 395 9.65 2.14 -9.62
C ARG A 395 11.01 2.77 -9.35
N GLN A 396 12.04 2.24 -9.99
CA GLN A 396 13.43 2.63 -9.72
C GLN A 396 13.99 3.45 -10.86
N LEU A 397 14.74 4.50 -10.48
CA LEU A 397 15.55 5.30 -11.37
C LEU A 397 16.98 4.77 -11.29
N PHE A 398 17.50 4.27 -12.41
CA PHE A 398 18.88 3.84 -12.55
C PHE A 398 19.72 4.92 -13.25
N CYS A 399 20.99 5.02 -12.86
CA CYS A 399 21.94 5.94 -13.45
C CYS A 399 23.18 5.16 -13.91
N VAL A 400 23.46 5.21 -15.21
CA VAL A 400 24.62 4.59 -15.85
C VAL A 400 25.55 5.69 -16.35
N LEU A 401 26.77 5.73 -15.85
CA LEU A 401 27.76 6.77 -16.15
C LEU A 401 28.75 6.30 -17.23
N SER A 402 29.03 7.13 -18.23
CA SER A 402 30.18 6.91 -19.12
C SER A 402 31.50 7.08 -18.36
N ALA A 403 32.59 6.50 -18.89
CA ALA A 403 33.92 6.56 -18.27
C ALA A 403 34.47 8.00 -18.10
N ASN A 404 33.88 8.99 -18.77
CA ASN A 404 34.31 10.38 -18.74
C ASN A 404 33.43 11.28 -17.87
N THR A 405 32.46 10.71 -17.15
CA THR A 405 31.49 11.47 -16.34
C THR A 405 32.00 11.66 -14.91
N ASP A 406 32.10 12.92 -14.46
CA ASP A 406 32.38 13.24 -13.06
C ASP A 406 31.09 13.24 -12.25
N ARG A 407 31.03 12.39 -11.23
CA ARG A 407 29.87 12.25 -10.34
C ARG A 407 29.56 13.54 -9.57
N GLU A 408 30.56 14.36 -9.26
CA GLU A 408 30.37 15.60 -8.51
C GLU A 408 29.61 16.67 -9.31
N LEU A 409 29.59 16.55 -10.64
CA LEU A 409 28.88 17.47 -11.54
C LEU A 409 27.41 17.08 -11.74
N LEU A 410 26.97 15.93 -11.21
CA LEU A 410 25.57 15.50 -11.30
C LEU A 410 24.68 16.28 -10.32
N PRO A 411 23.40 16.51 -10.66
CA PRO A 411 22.42 17.05 -9.72
C PRO A 411 22.30 16.19 -8.47
N GLY A 412 21.99 16.84 -7.34
CA GLY A 412 21.98 16.20 -6.02
C GLY A 412 21.17 14.90 -5.94
N PHE A 413 20.03 14.82 -6.63
CA PHE A 413 19.17 13.62 -6.61
C PHE A 413 19.77 12.44 -7.39
N LEU A 414 20.53 12.68 -8.47
CA LEU A 414 21.23 11.63 -9.21
C LEU A 414 22.50 11.17 -8.49
N ARG A 415 23.18 12.06 -7.76
CA ARG A 415 24.36 11.69 -6.96
C ARG A 415 24.05 10.67 -5.86
N ASN A 416 22.82 10.69 -5.35
CA ASN A 416 22.37 9.80 -4.27
C ASN A 416 21.98 8.40 -4.76
N LEU A 417 21.89 8.18 -6.08
CA LEU A 417 21.67 6.86 -6.66
C LEU A 417 22.97 6.06 -6.66
N LEU A 418 22.87 4.72 -6.62
CA LEU A 418 24.01 3.83 -6.86
C LEU A 418 24.39 3.92 -8.35
N PRO A 419 25.52 4.53 -8.72
CA PRO A 419 25.88 4.67 -10.12
C PRO A 419 26.43 3.35 -10.67
N LEU A 420 25.96 2.96 -11.85
CA LEU A 420 26.56 1.88 -12.63
C LEU A 420 27.53 2.49 -13.64
N GLU A 421 28.69 1.88 -13.85
CA GLU A 421 29.64 2.36 -14.86
C GLU A 421 29.46 1.62 -16.19
N LEU A 422 29.40 2.38 -17.28
CA LEU A 422 29.40 1.87 -18.64
C LEU A 422 30.81 1.38 -18.99
N GLY A 423 31.09 0.12 -18.65
CA GLY A 423 32.34 -0.54 -19.00
C GLY A 423 32.47 -0.84 -20.50
N PRO A 424 33.62 -1.39 -20.94
CA PRO A 424 33.88 -1.72 -22.34
C PRO A 424 32.95 -2.81 -22.91
N GLN A 425 32.25 -3.56 -22.05
CA GLN A 425 31.25 -4.56 -22.42
C GLN A 425 29.89 -4.18 -21.84
N VAL A 426 28.97 -3.76 -22.71
CA VAL A 426 27.63 -3.29 -22.32
C VAL A 426 26.80 -4.39 -21.63
N GLY A 427 26.98 -5.66 -22.02
CA GLY A 427 26.28 -6.80 -21.42
C GLY A 427 26.52 -7.01 -19.92
N THR A 428 27.62 -6.49 -19.36
CA THR A 428 27.87 -6.53 -17.90
C THR A 428 26.95 -5.57 -17.15
N VAL A 429 26.70 -4.38 -17.70
CA VAL A 429 25.75 -3.41 -17.14
C VAL A 429 24.31 -3.90 -17.33
N ALA A 430 23.99 -4.50 -18.48
CA ALA A 430 22.68 -5.09 -18.73
C ALA A 430 22.31 -6.17 -17.68
N ARG A 431 23.25 -7.07 -17.35
CA ARG A 431 23.04 -8.10 -16.31
C ARG A 431 22.82 -7.50 -14.92
N LYS A 432 23.58 -6.46 -14.55
CA LYS A 432 23.40 -5.74 -13.28
C LYS A 432 22.02 -5.07 -13.20
N LEU A 433 21.60 -4.40 -14.28
CA LEU A 433 20.27 -3.80 -14.36
C LEU A 433 19.16 -4.85 -14.29
N HIS A 434 19.29 -5.97 -15.00
CA HIS A 434 18.34 -7.08 -14.93
C HIS A 434 18.21 -7.63 -13.49
N ALA A 435 19.33 -7.82 -12.79
CA ALA A 435 19.33 -8.27 -11.39
C ALA A 435 18.57 -7.29 -10.48
N LEU A 436 18.88 -5.98 -10.59
CA LEU A 436 18.19 -4.93 -9.84
C LEU A 436 16.68 -4.88 -10.15
N ILE A 437 16.27 -5.05 -11.41
CA ILE A 437 14.87 -5.00 -11.85
C ILE A 437 14.07 -6.20 -11.34
N GLN A 438 14.63 -7.41 -11.34
CA GLN A 438 13.92 -8.62 -10.92
C GLN A 438 13.73 -8.74 -9.41
N GLY A 439 14.16 -7.75 -8.61
CA GLY A 439 14.25 -7.89 -7.16
C GLY A 439 15.25 -8.97 -6.73
N ALA A 440 15.98 -9.54 -7.69
CA ALA A 440 17.15 -10.37 -7.48
C ALA A 440 18.37 -9.45 -7.34
N GLY A 441 18.28 -8.49 -6.43
CA GLY A 441 19.48 -8.08 -5.71
C GLY A 441 20.03 -9.37 -5.13
N GLU A 442 21.26 -9.70 -5.50
CA GLU A 442 21.98 -10.88 -5.08
C GLU A 442 21.72 -11.15 -3.59
N HIS A 443 21.73 -12.43 -3.19
CA HIS A 443 22.14 -12.75 -1.82
C HIS A 443 23.27 -11.78 -1.45
N GLU A 444 23.18 -11.06 -0.34
CA GLU A 444 23.93 -11.51 0.82
C GLU A 444 23.58 -10.68 2.07
N PRO A 445 22.53 -11.07 2.84
CA PRO A 445 22.54 -10.82 4.27
C PRO A 445 23.87 -11.28 4.92
N ASN A 446 24.59 -12.23 4.30
CA ASN A 446 25.92 -12.67 4.70
C ASN A 446 26.98 -11.57 4.59
N GLN A 447 26.97 -10.72 3.56
CA GLN A 447 28.01 -9.71 3.35
C GLN A 447 27.82 -8.57 4.34
N GLU A 448 26.58 -8.09 4.50
CA GLU A 448 26.25 -7.07 5.49
C GLU A 448 26.59 -7.55 6.91
N ALA A 449 26.29 -8.81 7.23
CA ALA A 449 26.69 -9.41 8.51
C ALA A 449 28.20 -9.48 8.69
N LEU A 450 28.94 -9.88 7.64
CA LEU A 450 30.40 -9.97 7.68
C LEU A 450 31.06 -8.57 7.77
N ILE A 451 30.51 -7.57 7.08
CA ILE A 451 30.95 -6.17 7.15
C ILE A 451 30.67 -5.60 8.55
N ALA A 452 29.47 -5.83 9.09
CA ALA A 452 29.09 -5.39 10.43
C ALA A 452 29.97 -6.05 11.52
N ALA A 453 30.22 -7.36 11.40
CA ALA A 453 31.11 -8.10 12.29
C ALA A 453 32.56 -7.60 12.23
N ALA A 454 33.09 -7.37 11.03
CA ALA A 454 34.43 -6.81 10.85
C ALA A 454 34.54 -5.40 11.45
N ALA A 455 33.52 -4.56 11.26
CA ALA A 455 33.47 -3.21 11.84
C ALA A 455 33.41 -3.25 13.38
N ALA A 456 32.59 -4.12 13.96
CA ALA A 456 32.46 -4.28 15.40
C ALA A 456 33.77 -4.76 16.06
N LEU A 457 34.43 -5.75 15.46
CA LEU A 457 35.72 -6.28 15.95
C LEU A 457 36.85 -5.25 15.84
N ARG A 458 36.92 -4.49 14.73
CA ARG A 458 37.88 -3.39 14.56
C ARG A 458 37.62 -2.21 15.51
N GLY A 459 36.36 -2.03 15.94
CA GLY A 459 35.94 -0.98 16.86
C GLY A 459 36.21 -1.28 18.34
N LEU A 460 36.78 -2.44 18.69
CA LEU A 460 37.09 -2.78 20.08
C LEU A 460 38.27 -1.94 20.62
N PRO A 461 38.10 -1.23 21.75
CA PRO A 461 39.17 -0.43 22.33
C PRO A 461 40.26 -1.32 22.96
N GLU A 462 41.52 -0.89 22.85
CA GLU A 462 42.66 -1.61 23.44
C GLU A 462 42.68 -1.59 24.98
N GLN A 463 41.94 -0.67 25.59
CA GLN A 463 41.82 -0.51 27.04
C GLN A 463 40.36 -0.21 27.44
N MET A 464 39.88 -0.80 28.54
CA MET A 464 38.52 -0.58 29.07
C MET A 464 38.51 -0.33 30.58
N PRO A 465 37.48 0.33 31.15
CA PRO A 465 37.46 0.73 32.56
C PRO A 465 37.42 -0.42 33.58
N TYR A 466 37.02 -1.63 33.17
CA TYR A 466 36.88 -2.79 34.09
C TYR A 466 37.21 -4.10 33.37
N ALA A 467 37.92 -5.01 34.05
CA ALA A 467 38.27 -6.33 33.52
C ALA A 467 37.04 -7.20 33.17
N SER A 468 35.93 -7.02 33.91
CA SER A 468 34.66 -7.72 33.64
C SER A 468 34.05 -7.40 32.28
N ARG A 469 34.35 -6.24 31.68
CA ARG A 469 33.90 -5.92 30.32
C ARG A 469 34.62 -6.77 29.27
N PHE A 470 35.90 -7.10 29.48
CA PHE A 470 36.61 -7.99 28.57
C PHE A 470 36.09 -9.42 28.65
N ALA A 471 35.61 -9.87 29.81
CA ALA A 471 34.94 -11.17 29.92
C ALA A 471 33.67 -11.25 29.05
N LEU A 472 32.89 -10.17 29.00
CA LEU A 472 31.69 -10.09 28.15
C LEU A 472 32.05 -10.00 26.66
N VAL A 473 33.10 -9.23 26.32
CA VAL A 473 33.64 -9.20 24.95
C VAL A 473 34.13 -10.58 24.52
N GLU A 474 34.79 -11.33 25.41
CA GLU A 474 35.26 -12.68 25.12
C GLU A 474 34.10 -13.65 24.83
N GLU A 475 33.01 -13.55 25.57
CA GLU A 475 31.79 -14.34 25.33
C GLU A 475 31.18 -14.04 23.96
N LEU A 476 30.97 -12.76 23.64
CA LEU A 476 30.41 -12.34 22.35
C LEU A 476 31.29 -12.74 21.17
N VAL A 477 32.61 -12.58 21.27
CA VAL A 477 33.55 -12.98 20.20
C VAL A 477 33.54 -14.51 20.00
N ARG A 478 33.35 -15.29 21.07
CA ARG A 478 33.20 -16.74 20.98
C ARG A 478 31.90 -17.13 20.28
N ASP A 479 30.80 -16.46 20.60
CA ASP A 479 29.50 -16.70 19.98
C ASP A 479 29.48 -16.27 18.51
N MET A 480 30.12 -15.14 18.17
CA MET A 480 30.34 -14.72 16.77
C MET A 480 31.16 -15.75 15.99
N THR A 481 32.19 -16.34 16.62
CA THR A 481 33.00 -17.40 15.99
C THR A 481 32.14 -18.63 15.70
N ALA A 482 31.32 -19.05 16.66
CA ALA A 482 30.43 -20.20 16.51
C ALA A 482 29.31 -19.94 15.48
N ALA A 483 28.78 -18.72 15.40
CA ALA A 483 27.83 -18.28 14.38
C ALA A 483 28.46 -18.34 12.98
N LEU A 484 29.69 -17.85 12.83
CA LEU A 484 30.44 -17.88 11.58
C LEU A 484 30.75 -19.31 11.11
N ASP A 485 31.03 -20.23 12.04
CA ASP A 485 31.24 -21.65 11.77
C ASP A 485 29.97 -22.36 11.29
N ARG A 486 28.82 -22.01 11.87
CA ARG A 486 27.50 -22.57 11.51
C ARG A 486 26.87 -21.94 10.27
N GLY A 487 27.42 -20.82 9.79
CA GLY A 487 26.82 -20.03 8.71
C GLY A 487 25.55 -19.29 9.14
N ASP A 488 25.38 -19.03 10.44
CA ASP A 488 24.22 -18.35 11.00
C ASP A 488 24.46 -16.84 11.02
N VAL A 489 23.85 -16.18 10.05
CA VAL A 489 24.14 -14.79 9.68
C VAL A 489 23.30 -13.79 10.46
N GLY A 490 22.08 -14.18 10.83
CA GLY A 490 21.25 -13.40 11.75
C GLY A 490 21.91 -13.31 13.12
N LEU A 491 22.37 -14.45 13.65
CA LEU A 491 23.08 -14.46 14.92
C LEU A 491 24.40 -13.68 14.85
N LEU A 492 25.13 -13.74 13.74
CA LEU A 492 26.36 -12.95 13.57
C LEU A 492 26.07 -11.43 13.59
N LEU A 493 24.97 -10.98 12.98
CA LEU A 493 24.54 -9.57 13.01
C LEU A 493 24.16 -9.11 14.41
N ASP A 494 23.35 -9.88 15.12
CA ASP A 494 22.89 -9.55 16.48
C ASP A 494 24.08 -9.40 17.43
N GLN A 495 25.01 -10.37 17.40
CA GLN A 495 26.22 -10.35 18.24
C GLN A 495 27.16 -9.19 17.88
N SER A 496 27.21 -8.78 16.60
CA SER A 496 27.99 -7.62 16.15
C SER A 496 27.43 -6.29 16.66
N ALA A 497 26.09 -6.18 16.73
CA ALA A 497 25.43 -5.02 17.30
C ALA A 497 25.69 -4.92 18.82
N ASP A 498 25.56 -6.02 19.55
CA ASP A 498 25.84 -6.08 20.99
C ASP A 498 27.30 -5.75 21.32
N LEU A 499 28.24 -6.30 20.53
CA LEU A 499 29.67 -6.00 20.65
C LEU A 499 29.96 -4.50 20.45
N SER A 500 29.28 -3.86 19.49
CA SER A 500 29.40 -2.43 19.19
C SER A 500 28.78 -1.53 20.29
N LEU A 501 27.82 -2.03 21.06
CA LEU A 501 27.26 -1.34 22.22
C LEU A 501 28.22 -1.39 23.41
N ILE A 502 28.84 -2.54 23.65
CA ILE A 502 29.77 -2.76 24.77
C ILE A 502 31.11 -2.04 24.54
N SER A 503 31.53 -1.89 23.28
CA SER A 503 32.75 -1.18 22.90
C SER A 503 32.69 0.34 23.13
N LYS A 504 31.50 0.92 23.31
CA LYS A 504 31.33 2.35 23.63
C LYS A 504 31.80 2.65 25.05
N THR A 505 32.97 3.28 25.15
CA THR A 505 33.54 3.73 26.42
C THR A 505 32.92 5.06 26.85
N HIS A 506 32.18 5.07 27.97
CA HIS A 506 31.83 6.30 28.69
C HIS A 506 32.28 6.12 30.15
N GLY A 507 33.42 6.70 30.50
CA GLY A 507 33.91 6.70 31.88
C GLY A 507 35.40 7.01 32.02
N SER A 508 35.73 7.93 32.93
CA SER A 508 37.09 8.36 33.30
C SER A 508 37.66 7.53 34.46
N GLY A 509 37.56 6.21 34.38
CA GLY A 509 38.05 5.25 35.40
C GLY A 509 39.41 4.63 35.06
N ALA A 510 39.97 3.84 35.99
CA ALA A 510 41.22 3.10 35.77
C ALA A 510 41.08 2.16 34.56
N GLN A 511 41.98 2.31 33.57
CA GLN A 511 41.93 1.54 32.33
C GLN A 511 42.73 0.24 32.46
N VAL A 512 42.08 -0.88 32.16
CA VAL A 512 42.69 -2.20 32.07
C VAL A 512 42.98 -2.50 30.59
N PRO A 513 44.17 -2.97 30.21
CA PRO A 513 44.47 -3.34 28.84
C PRO A 513 43.77 -4.66 28.46
N MET A 514 43.44 -4.80 27.17
CA MET A 514 42.88 -6.03 26.62
C MET A 514 43.81 -7.23 26.89
N PRO A 515 43.31 -8.33 27.47
CA PRO A 515 44.10 -9.54 27.67
C PRO A 515 44.70 -10.04 26.34
N PRO A 516 45.97 -10.50 26.33
CA PRO A 516 46.64 -10.93 25.10
C PRO A 516 45.94 -12.14 24.45
N GLU A 517 45.32 -13.01 25.25
CA GLU A 517 44.55 -14.17 24.76
C GLU A 517 43.32 -13.72 23.96
N LEU A 518 42.55 -12.77 24.48
CA LEU A 518 41.38 -12.20 23.79
C LEU A 518 41.78 -11.48 22.50
N ARG A 519 42.89 -10.73 22.52
CA ARG A 519 43.42 -10.06 21.32
C ARG A 519 43.74 -11.06 20.21
N ALA A 520 44.29 -12.23 20.55
CA ALA A 520 44.57 -13.27 19.56
C ALA A 520 43.30 -13.83 18.92
N VAL A 521 42.25 -14.08 19.72
CA VAL A 521 40.95 -14.59 19.24
C VAL A 521 40.26 -13.58 18.31
N VAL A 522 40.21 -12.30 18.69
CA VAL A 522 39.65 -11.24 17.85
C VAL A 522 40.38 -11.15 16.51
N THR A 523 41.71 -11.23 16.54
CA THR A 523 42.55 -11.16 15.34
C THR A 523 42.29 -12.33 14.39
N ASP A 524 42.19 -13.56 14.91
CA ASP A 524 41.89 -14.75 14.11
C ASP A 524 40.50 -14.68 13.47
N LEU A 525 39.48 -14.30 14.25
CA LEU A 525 38.12 -14.15 13.75
C LEU A 525 38.04 -13.07 12.65
N LEU A 526 38.71 -11.93 12.86
CA LEU A 526 38.79 -10.87 11.85
C LEU A 526 39.44 -11.37 10.55
N ALA A 527 40.56 -12.09 10.63
CA ALA A 527 41.24 -12.65 9.46
C ALA A 527 40.39 -13.71 8.73
N ARG A 528 39.51 -14.43 9.43
CA ARG A 528 38.56 -15.37 8.84
C ARG A 528 37.41 -14.66 8.12
N ILE A 529 36.88 -13.59 8.71
CA ILE A 529 35.85 -12.74 8.12
C ILE A 529 36.39 -12.03 6.87
N ASP A 530 37.58 -11.43 6.96
CA ASP A 530 38.22 -10.73 5.84
C ASP A 530 38.53 -11.67 4.66
N ARG A 531 38.92 -12.92 4.93
CA ARG A 531 39.07 -13.94 3.87
C ARG A 531 37.75 -14.28 3.17
N ARG A 532 36.63 -14.34 3.90
CA ARG A 532 35.31 -14.57 3.31
C ARG A 532 34.85 -13.35 2.52
N LEU A 533 35.04 -12.13 3.04
CA LEU A 533 34.74 -10.89 2.33
C LEU A 533 35.51 -10.76 1.02
N ASN A 534 36.81 -11.10 1.02
CA ASN A 534 37.62 -11.07 -0.19
C ASN A 534 37.22 -12.15 -1.21
N ALA A 535 36.69 -13.29 -0.74
CA ALA A 535 36.19 -14.35 -1.63
C ALA A 535 34.86 -14.00 -2.32
N PHE A 536 34.17 -12.93 -1.89
CA PHE A 536 32.99 -12.38 -2.58
C PHE A 536 33.34 -11.30 -3.61
N THR A 537 34.59 -10.81 -3.61
CA THR A 537 35.05 -9.74 -4.52
C THR A 537 35.87 -10.21 -5.73
N ASP A 538 36.25 -11.50 -5.76
CA ASP A 538 36.93 -12.19 -6.88
C ASP A 538 35.93 -13.09 -7.63
#